data_AF-A0A2V6MP74-F1
#
_entry.id   AF-A0A2V6MP74-F1
#
_cell.length_a   1.000
_cell.length_b   1.000
_cell.length_c   1.000
_cell.angle_alpha   90.00
_cell.angle_beta   90.00
_cell.angle_gamma   90.00
#
_symmetry.space_group_name_H-M   'P 1'
#
loop_
_entity.id
_entity.type
_entity.pdbx_description
1 polymer ?
#
loop_
_entity_poly.entity_id
_entity_poly.type
_entity_poly.pdbx_seq_one_letter_code
_entity_poly.pdbx_strand_id
1 'polypeptide(L)'
;ALGPTKKPGVVRVEFCQGAWLLEPNGAARTRATYSVYTDTGGLIPAFIANHFSQSAIGEIFGAVRKQVTQPKYNAAVKPTPMNASGN
;
A
#
# COMPACT_ATOMS: atom_id res chain seq x y z
N ALA A 1 11.13 -16.25 12.70
CA ALA A 1 10.33 -17.47 12.49
C ALA A 1 9.93 -17.54 11.02
N LEU A 2 10.24 -18.64 10.33
CA LEU A 2 9.73 -18.88 8.97
C LEU A 2 8.22 -19.13 9.11
N GLY A 3 7.41 -18.48 8.28
CA GLY A 3 5.95 -18.49 8.38
C GLY A 3 5.31 -19.89 8.27
N PRO A 4 3.97 -19.98 8.34
CA PRO A 4 3.25 -21.26 8.35
C PRO A 4 3.63 -22.16 7.17
N THR A 5 3.54 -23.47 7.39
CA THR A 5 3.88 -24.51 6.41
C THR A 5 3.06 -24.38 5.13
N LYS A 6 3.65 -24.80 3.99
CA LYS A 6 2.96 -24.80 2.68
C LYS A 6 1.67 -25.61 2.77
N LYS A 7 0.56 -25.07 2.25
CA LYS A 7 -0.75 -25.73 2.23
C LYS A 7 -1.09 -26.15 0.80
N PRO A 8 -1.69 -27.35 0.61
CA PRO A 8 -2.22 -27.74 -0.69
C PRO A 8 -3.21 -26.69 -1.23
N GLY A 9 -3.14 -26.36 -2.52
CA GLY A 9 -4.01 -25.38 -3.17
C GLY A 9 -3.67 -23.91 -2.91
N VAL A 10 -2.60 -23.60 -2.17
CA VAL A 10 -2.15 -22.23 -1.90
C VAL A 10 -0.74 -22.02 -2.45
N VAL A 11 -0.56 -20.98 -3.26
CA VAL A 11 0.77 -20.57 -3.74
C VAL A 11 1.51 -19.85 -2.62
N ARG A 12 2.67 -20.37 -2.22
CA ARG A 12 3.57 -19.65 -1.31
C ARG A 12 4.38 -18.66 -2.13
N VAL A 13 4.21 -17.38 -1.83
CA VAL A 13 5.06 -16.31 -2.34
C VAL A 13 6.38 -16.36 -1.57
N GLU A 14 7.48 -16.61 -2.27
CA GLU A 14 8.80 -16.72 -1.65
C GLU A 14 9.44 -15.34 -1.43
N PHE A 15 9.12 -14.35 -2.28
CA PHE A 15 9.57 -12.97 -2.12
C PHE A 15 8.43 -11.97 -2.38
N CYS A 16 8.14 -11.13 -1.38
CA CYS A 16 7.20 -10.02 -1.50
C CYS A 16 7.77 -8.85 -0.73
N GLN A 17 8.16 -7.79 -1.44
CA GLN A 17 8.69 -6.59 -0.84
C GLN A 17 7.84 -5.40 -1.28
N GLY A 18 7.21 -4.77 -0.31
CA GLY A 18 6.40 -3.57 -0.50
C GLY A 18 6.94 -2.40 0.32
N ALA A 19 6.79 -1.19 -0.20
CA ALA A 19 7.15 0.03 0.49
C ALA A 19 6.10 1.12 0.24
N TRP A 20 5.89 1.96 1.26
CA TRP A 20 5.08 3.16 1.18
C TRP A 20 5.97 4.38 1.38
N LEU A 21 5.86 5.34 0.48
CA LEU A 21 6.38 6.70 0.66
C LEU A 21 5.20 7.64 0.84
N LEU A 22 5.14 8.32 1.98
CA LEU A 22 4.08 9.26 2.33
C LEU A 22 4.66 10.67 2.45
N GLU A 23 4.19 11.56 1.59
CA GLU A 23 4.69 12.93 1.49
C GLU A 23 3.55 13.92 1.74
N PRO A 24 3.80 15.05 2.42
CA PRO A 24 2.82 16.12 2.50
C PRO A 24 2.44 16.62 1.10
N ASN A 25 1.15 16.88 0.87
CA ASN A 25 0.65 17.45 -0.38
C ASN A 25 -0.36 18.58 -0.07
N GLY A 26 0.07 19.53 0.76
CA GLY A 26 -0.76 20.58 1.34
C GLY A 26 -1.25 20.26 2.74
N ALA A 27 -2.03 21.18 3.33
CA ALA A 27 -2.36 21.16 4.76
C ALA A 27 -3.23 19.97 5.22
N ALA A 28 -3.97 19.33 4.32
CA ALA A 28 -4.92 18.26 4.64
C ALA A 28 -4.85 17.08 3.66
N ARG A 29 -3.74 16.94 2.93
CA ARG A 29 -3.57 15.87 1.94
C ARG A 29 -2.16 15.31 2.03
N THR A 30 -2.08 14.01 1.76
CA THR A 30 -0.83 13.26 1.71
C THR A 30 -0.73 12.60 0.35
N ARG A 31 0.39 12.76 -0.33
CA ARG A 31 0.73 11.98 -1.51
C ARG A 31 1.31 10.66 -1.02
N ALA A 32 0.63 9.57 -1.38
CA ALA A 32 1.05 8.22 -1.04
C ALA A 32 1.51 7.50 -2.30
N THR A 33 2.76 7.05 -2.31
CA THR A 33 3.35 6.22 -3.37
C THR A 33 3.53 4.83 -2.81
N TYR A 34 2.93 3.83 -3.46
CA TYR A 34 3.09 2.43 -3.11
C TYR A 34 3.90 1.72 -4.17
N SER A 35 4.93 1.00 -3.75
CA SER A 35 5.73 0.14 -4.62
C SER A 35 5.69 -1.26 -4.06
N VAL A 36 5.45 -2.25 -4.91
CA VAL A 36 5.43 -3.65 -4.53
C VAL A 36 6.10 -4.49 -5.60
N TYR A 37 6.96 -5.40 -5.17
CA TYR A 37 7.56 -6.42 -5.99
C TYR A 37 7.28 -7.78 -5.36
N THR A 38 6.67 -8.65 -6.15
CA THR A 38 6.26 -9.98 -5.72
C THR A 38 6.80 -11.00 -6.71
N ASP A 39 7.66 -11.89 -6.25
CA ASP A 39 8.05 -13.09 -7.01
C ASP A 39 7.10 -14.23 -6.65
N THR A 40 6.21 -14.55 -7.60
CA THR A 40 5.22 -15.61 -7.46
C THR A 40 5.74 -16.98 -7.89
N GLY A 41 7.04 -17.12 -8.20
CA GLY A 41 7.70 -18.42 -8.35
C GLY A 41 7.14 -19.30 -9.48
N GLY A 42 7.01 -18.75 -10.69
CA GLY A 42 6.77 -19.50 -11.95
C GLY A 42 5.40 -20.20 -12.11
N LEU A 43 4.61 -20.35 -11.04
CA LEU A 43 3.32 -21.06 -11.06
C LEU A 43 2.10 -20.19 -11.35
N ILE A 44 2.26 -18.87 -11.37
CA ILE A 44 1.20 -17.93 -11.78
C ILE A 44 1.48 -17.50 -13.22
N PRO A 45 0.57 -17.78 -14.18
CA PRO A 45 0.70 -17.25 -15.52
C PRO A 45 0.85 -15.73 -15.49
N ALA A 46 1.80 -15.19 -16.27
CA ALA A 46 2.11 -13.76 -16.26
C ALA A 46 0.89 -12.86 -16.51
N PHE A 47 -0.13 -13.35 -17.24
CA PHE A 47 -1.37 -12.61 -17.46
C PHE A 47 -2.23 -12.44 -16.19
N ILE A 48 -2.23 -13.40 -15.27
CA ILE A 48 -2.93 -13.31 -13.97
C ILE A 48 -2.18 -12.38 -13.02
N ALA A 49 -0.84 -12.51 -12.98
CA ALA A 49 0.01 -11.60 -12.21
C ALA A 49 -0.18 -10.15 -12.69
N ASN A 50 -0.18 -9.91 -14.00
CA ASN A 50 -0.32 -8.57 -14.56
C ASN A 50 -1.73 -7.98 -14.40
N HIS A 51 -2.80 -8.78 -14.54
CA HIS A 51 -4.17 -8.30 -14.34
C HIS A 51 -4.45 -7.99 -12.86
N PHE A 52 -3.94 -8.83 -11.94
CA PHE A 52 -4.01 -8.58 -10.51
C PHE A 52 -3.21 -7.34 -10.11
N SER A 53 -1.99 -7.18 -10.61
CA SER A 53 -1.17 -5.98 -10.32
C SER A 53 -1.81 -4.69 -10.82
N GLN A 54 -2.51 -4.70 -11.96
CA GLN A 54 -3.18 -3.49 -12.49
C GLN A 54 -4.41 -3.09 -11.66
N SER A 55 -5.25 -4.04 -11.28
CA SER A 55 -6.50 -3.75 -10.55
C SER A 55 -6.29 -3.62 -9.04
N ALA A 56 -5.43 -4.46 -8.43
CA ALA A 56 -5.26 -4.52 -6.99
C ALA A 56 -4.67 -3.24 -6.39
N ILE A 57 -3.77 -2.55 -7.11
CA ILE A 57 -3.20 -1.29 -6.62
C ILE A 57 -4.31 -0.23 -6.48
N GLY A 58 -5.22 -0.14 -7.45
CA GLY A 58 -6.37 0.76 -7.38
C GLY A 58 -7.27 0.46 -6.17
N GLU A 59 -7.56 -0.82 -5.94
CA GLU A 59 -8.35 -1.26 -4.79
C GLU A 59 -7.66 -0.98 -3.45
N ILE A 60 -6.33 -1.18 -3.36
CA ILE A 60 -5.54 -0.83 -2.17
C ILE A 60 -5.71 0.66 -1.84
N PHE A 61 -5.56 1.55 -2.82
CA PHE A 61 -5.77 2.98 -2.59
C PHE A 61 -7.23 3.31 -2.25
N GLY A 62 -8.20 2.61 -2.84
CA GLY A 62 -9.62 2.70 -2.46
C GLY A 62 -9.88 2.32 -1.00
N ALA A 63 -9.31 1.21 -0.55
CA ALA A 63 -9.41 0.73 0.82
C ALA A 63 -8.70 1.68 1.80
N VAL A 64 -7.51 2.19 1.46
CA VAL A 64 -6.80 3.18 2.28
C VAL A 64 -7.65 4.44 2.43
N ARG A 65 -8.24 4.96 1.35
CA ARG A 65 -9.15 6.12 1.41
C ARG A 65 -10.35 5.86 2.32
N LYS A 66 -10.96 4.68 2.26
CA LYS A 66 -12.07 4.31 3.16
C LYS A 66 -11.61 4.14 4.61
N GLN A 67 -10.40 3.64 4.83
CA GLN A 67 -9.85 3.44 6.16
C GLN A 67 -9.62 4.78 6.86
N VAL A 68 -9.03 5.76 6.16
CA VAL A 68 -8.70 7.07 6.77
C VAL A 68 -9.92 7.90 7.16
N THR A 69 -11.12 7.60 6.63
CA THR A 69 -12.37 8.26 7.04
C THR A 69 -12.96 7.69 8.32
N GLN A 70 -12.39 6.63 8.90
CA GLN A 70 -12.92 6.06 10.14
C GLN A 70 -12.73 7.04 11.32
N PRO A 71 -13.70 7.15 12.24
CA PRO A 71 -13.68 8.16 13.30
C PRO A 71 -12.41 8.17 14.16
N LYS A 72 -11.77 7.00 14.35
CA LYS A 72 -10.51 6.87 15.09
C LYS A 72 -9.33 7.65 14.49
N TYR A 73 -9.43 8.11 13.23
CA TYR A 73 -8.40 8.91 12.56
C TYR A 73 -8.72 10.42 12.52
N ASN A 74 -9.88 10.84 13.00
CA ASN A 74 -10.31 12.24 12.97
C ASN A 74 -9.45 13.17 13.86
N ALA A 75 -8.76 12.61 14.86
CA ALA A 75 -7.92 13.37 15.78
C ALA A 75 -6.65 13.96 15.14
N ALA A 76 -6.21 13.41 13.99
CA ALA A 76 -5.00 13.87 13.28
C ALA A 76 -5.24 15.06 12.33
N VAL A 77 -6.48 15.53 12.20
CA VAL A 77 -6.88 16.57 11.23
C VAL A 77 -6.55 18.00 11.73
N LYS A 78 -5.87 18.18 12.86
CA LYS A 78 -5.38 19.51 13.25
C LYS A 78 -4.18 19.87 12.36
N PRO A 79 -4.31 20.81 11.41
CA PRO A 79 -3.17 21.20 10.60
C PRO A 79 -2.18 21.91 11.52
N THR A 80 -0.99 21.35 11.69
CA THR A 80 0.12 22.11 12.25
C THR A 80 0.45 23.21 11.25
N PRO A 81 0.47 24.50 11.63
CA PRO A 81 0.86 25.55 10.71
C PRO A 81 2.31 25.29 10.29
N MET A 82 2.51 25.02 9.00
CA MET A 82 3.82 24.91 8.40
C MET A 82 4.40 26.33 8.41
N ASN A 83 5.23 26.65 9.41
CA ASN A 83 5.99 27.89 9.41
C ASN A 83 6.84 27.91 8.14
N ALA A 84 6.46 28.77 7.19
CA ALA A 84 7.31 29.14 6.08
C ALA A 84 8.54 29.85 6.66
N SER A 85 9.65 29.12 6.74
CA SER A 85 10.97 29.68 6.94
C SER A 85 11.77 29.43 5.67
N GLY A 86 12.15 30.51 4.99
CA GLY A 86 12.99 30.43 3.79
C GLY A 86 13.05 31.72 2.98
N ASN A 87 13.80 32.69 3.52
CA ASN A 87 14.49 33.84 2.91
C ASN A 87 13.66 34.95 2.25
#